data_AF-A0A9D1JZL9-F1
#
_entry.id   AF-A0A9D1JZL9-F1
#
_cell.length_a   1.000
_cell.length_b   1.000
_cell.length_c   1.000
_cell.angle_alpha   90.00
_cell.angle_beta   90.00
_cell.angle_gamma   90.00
#
_symmetry.space_group_name_H-M   'P 1'
#
loop_
_entity.id
_entity.type
_entity.pdbx_description
1 polymer ?
#
loop_
_entity_poly.entity_id
_entity_poly.type
_entity_poly.pdbx_seq_one_letter_code
_entity_poly.pdbx_strand_id
1 'polypeptide(L)'
;MKVPCGVIRDLLPLYAENLAGEESKKLVEEHLAECEPCQQELEKLKGGPIQPVEKLPFQRVEKSLKKQRLKLAALILCATAAVLLTVFNFLTMPQYLPLEDSGVKITEYEDGTISVSLGGLMTAHSVETHEDDQGGQILDIYTWRTDMDALTGSGQAAAYFSLDDISAVYYCVPGEENQLIWAKDGWEPEGGVATLPRLTLNAYLLIAGGAALLLGICWLVFRKTKAGPVMLSIFFLPVSYIAAHFLIKGPNGATCTLLRDFLFIILTGLALYGACLGLLSMAREKLRK
;
A
#
# COMPACT_ATOMS: atom_id res chain seq x y z
N MET A 1 61.62 -53.72 -2.17
CA MET A 1 61.78 -53.08 -0.85
C MET A 1 60.46 -53.19 -0.12
N LYS A 2 60.44 -53.69 1.12
CA LYS A 2 59.18 -53.75 1.89
C LYS A 2 58.78 -52.32 2.27
N VAL A 3 57.59 -51.89 1.86
CA VAL A 3 57.06 -50.57 2.21
C VAL A 3 56.82 -50.54 3.73
N PRO A 4 57.24 -49.48 4.43
CA PRO A 4 57.03 -49.38 5.87
C PRO A 4 55.54 -49.22 6.20
N CYS A 5 55.11 -49.84 7.30
CA CYS A 5 53.71 -49.85 7.73
C CYS A 5 53.11 -48.43 7.92
N GLY A 6 53.94 -47.43 8.27
CA GLY A 6 53.49 -46.04 8.40
C GLY A 6 52.91 -45.48 7.10
N VAL A 7 53.57 -45.74 5.97
CA VAL A 7 53.10 -45.29 4.64
C VAL A 7 51.81 -46.00 4.25
N ILE A 8 51.69 -47.29 4.60
CA ILE A 8 50.47 -48.06 4.32
C ILE A 8 49.29 -47.53 5.14
N ARG A 9 49.50 -47.26 6.43
CA ARG A 9 48.47 -46.68 7.32
C ARG A 9 47.94 -45.34 6.81
N ASP A 10 48.82 -44.49 6.29
CA ASP A 10 48.41 -43.20 5.71
C ASP A 10 47.55 -43.38 4.44
N LEU A 11 47.77 -44.47 3.69
CA LEU A 11 47.02 -44.80 2.47
C LEU A 11 45.76 -45.62 2.73
N LEU A 12 45.63 -46.29 3.88
CA LEU A 12 44.50 -47.17 4.21
C LEU A 12 43.12 -46.48 4.12
N PRO A 13 42.91 -45.23 4.59
CA PRO A 13 41.62 -44.57 4.47
C PRO A 13 41.20 -44.37 3.00
N LEU A 14 42.14 -43.92 2.16
CA LEU A 14 41.91 -43.72 0.72
C LEU A 14 41.70 -45.05 0.00
N TYR A 15 42.39 -46.12 0.41
CA TYR A 15 42.17 -47.47 -0.10
C TYR A 15 40.79 -48.01 0.32
N ALA A 16 40.38 -47.83 1.58
CA ALA A 16 39.07 -48.24 2.10
C ALA A 16 37.90 -47.53 1.39
N GLU A 17 38.08 -46.28 1.00
CA GLU A 17 37.11 -45.49 0.23
C GLU A 17 37.24 -45.69 -1.30
N ASN A 18 38.14 -46.57 -1.76
CA ASN A 18 38.42 -46.85 -3.17
C ASN A 18 38.84 -45.60 -4.00
N LEU A 19 39.46 -44.62 -3.33
CA LEU A 19 39.95 -43.36 -3.90
C LEU A 19 41.46 -43.37 -4.18
N ALA A 20 42.17 -44.42 -3.77
CA ALA A 20 43.59 -44.61 -4.08
C ALA A 20 43.80 -44.87 -5.59
N GLY A 21 44.91 -44.37 -6.15
CA GLY A 21 45.32 -44.70 -7.52
C GLY A 21 45.75 -46.17 -7.65
N GLU A 22 45.69 -46.73 -8.87
CA GLU A 22 45.94 -48.16 -9.13
C GLU A 22 47.34 -48.65 -8.67
N GLU A 23 48.37 -47.82 -8.82
CA GLU A 23 49.72 -48.12 -8.31
C GLU A 23 49.76 -48.18 -6.77
N SER A 24 49.05 -47.28 -6.09
CA SER A 24 48.95 -47.26 -4.64
C SER A 24 48.11 -48.42 -4.10
N LYS A 25 47.08 -48.86 -4.84
CA LYS A 25 46.27 -50.04 -4.48
C LYS A 25 47.08 -51.31 -4.48
N LYS A 26 47.83 -51.60 -5.56
CA LYS A 26 48.70 -52.78 -5.63
C LYS A 26 49.71 -52.82 -4.49
N LEU A 27 50.29 -51.66 -4.19
CA LEU A 27 51.28 -51.51 -3.13
C LEU A 27 50.69 -51.75 -1.72
N VAL A 28 49.44 -51.35 -1.49
CA VAL A 28 48.69 -51.66 -0.26
C VAL A 28 48.32 -53.15 -0.19
N GLU A 29 47.88 -53.76 -1.30
CA GLU A 29 47.50 -55.18 -1.37
C GLU A 29 48.68 -56.12 -1.11
N GLU A 30 49.85 -55.84 -1.73
CA GLU A 30 51.08 -56.59 -1.50
C GLU A 30 51.52 -56.53 -0.02
N HIS A 31 51.36 -55.37 0.64
CA HIS A 31 51.71 -55.24 2.06
C HIS A 31 50.69 -55.91 2.98
N LEU A 32 49.40 -55.81 2.66
CA LEU A 32 48.34 -56.45 3.43
C LEU A 32 48.45 -57.97 3.40
N ALA A 33 48.96 -58.57 2.33
CA ALA A 33 49.18 -60.01 2.24
C ALA A 33 50.19 -60.54 3.29
N GLU A 34 51.14 -59.71 3.72
CA GLU A 34 52.22 -60.10 4.63
C GLU A 34 52.08 -59.51 6.06
N CYS A 35 51.13 -58.61 6.31
CA CYS A 35 51.09 -57.78 7.52
C CYS A 35 49.72 -57.80 8.22
N GLU A 36 49.57 -58.68 9.21
CA GLU A 36 48.37 -58.82 10.05
C GLU A 36 47.96 -57.52 10.80
N PRO A 37 48.89 -56.69 11.34
CA PRO A 37 48.53 -55.43 11.99
C PRO A 37 47.82 -54.43 11.06
N CYS A 38 48.23 -54.35 9.79
CA CYS A 38 47.61 -53.45 8.82
C CYS A 38 46.24 -53.98 8.33
N GLN A 39 46.03 -55.30 8.30
CA GLN A 39 44.73 -55.89 8.01
C GLN A 39 43.70 -55.55 9.10
N GLN A 40 44.06 -55.64 10.38
CA GLN A 40 43.17 -55.28 11.48
C GLN A 40 42.78 -53.79 11.45
N GLU A 41 43.68 -52.93 10.98
CA GLU A 41 43.45 -51.49 10.86
C GLU A 41 42.52 -51.17 9.68
N LEU A 42 42.64 -51.89 8.56
CA LEU A 42 41.70 -51.82 7.45
C LEU A 42 40.28 -52.26 7.86
N GLU A 43 40.14 -53.32 8.64
CA GLU A 43 38.84 -53.79 9.14
C GLU A 43 38.17 -52.75 10.06
N LYS A 44 38.95 -52.07 10.91
CA LYS A 44 38.46 -50.95 11.73
C LYS A 44 37.96 -49.77 10.88
N LEU A 45 38.63 -49.49 9.76
CA LEU A 45 38.24 -48.43 8.83
C LEU A 45 37.00 -48.79 8.01
N LYS A 46 36.86 -50.05 7.57
CA LYS A 46 35.68 -50.56 6.87
C LYS A 46 34.44 -50.69 7.78
N GLY A 47 34.64 -50.85 9.08
CA GLY A 47 33.58 -51.05 10.07
C GLY A 47 32.84 -49.79 10.55
N GLY A 48 33.23 -48.60 10.10
CA GLY A 48 32.53 -47.37 10.43
C GLY A 48 31.47 -47.03 9.38
N PRO A 49 30.16 -46.95 9.73
CA PRO A 49 29.20 -46.39 8.80
C PRO A 49 29.62 -44.95 8.49
N ILE A 50 29.90 -44.66 7.22
CA ILE A 50 30.02 -43.29 6.72
C ILE A 50 28.69 -42.62 7.05
N GLN A 51 28.66 -41.82 8.13
CA GLN A 51 27.51 -41.00 8.41
C GLN A 51 27.36 -40.09 7.20
N PRO A 52 26.22 -40.11 6.50
CA PRO A 52 25.98 -39.14 5.44
C PRO A 52 26.20 -37.77 6.08
N VAL A 53 27.10 -36.95 5.53
CA VAL A 53 27.17 -35.54 5.91
C VAL A 53 25.76 -35.01 5.75
N GLU A 54 25.08 -34.82 6.87
CA GLU A 54 23.68 -34.44 6.90
C GLU A 54 23.55 -33.18 6.05
N LYS A 55 22.75 -33.24 4.98
CA LYS A 55 22.39 -32.09 4.13
C LYS A 55 21.53 -31.04 4.88
N LEU A 56 21.66 -30.95 6.21
CA LEU A 56 20.73 -30.30 7.12
C LEU A 56 21.03 -28.85 7.56
N PRO A 57 22.04 -28.10 7.04
CA PRO A 57 22.04 -26.65 7.21
C PRO A 57 21.54 -25.86 5.99
N PHE A 58 21.76 -26.33 4.76
CA PHE A 58 21.55 -25.50 3.56
C PHE A 58 20.09 -25.13 3.28
N GLN A 59 19.16 -26.08 3.37
CA GLN A 59 17.74 -25.79 3.11
C GLN A 59 17.15 -24.79 4.13
N ARG A 60 17.65 -24.80 5.37
CA ARG A 60 17.19 -23.88 6.43
C ARG A 60 17.70 -22.46 6.18
N VAL A 61 18.94 -22.33 5.70
CA VAL A 61 19.54 -21.05 5.31
C VAL A 61 18.82 -20.47 4.08
N GLU A 62 18.57 -21.27 3.05
CA GLU A 62 17.83 -20.81 1.86
C GLU A 62 16.40 -20.34 2.19
N LYS A 63 15.66 -21.11 3.00
CA LYS A 63 14.31 -20.73 3.44
C LYS A 63 14.32 -19.44 4.26
N SER A 64 15.32 -19.25 5.12
CA SER A 64 15.49 -18.02 5.89
C SER A 64 15.80 -16.83 4.97
N LEU A 65 16.68 -16.99 4.00
CA LEU A 65 17.04 -15.94 3.03
C LEU A 65 15.85 -15.57 2.14
N LYS A 66 15.09 -16.55 1.63
CA LYS A 66 13.86 -16.31 0.84
C LYS A 66 12.81 -15.56 1.66
N LYS A 67 12.61 -15.93 2.92
CA LYS A 67 11.67 -15.25 3.83
C LYS A 67 12.11 -13.81 4.12
N GLN A 68 13.40 -13.57 4.31
CA GLN A 68 13.93 -12.21 4.50
C GLN A 68 13.78 -11.35 3.25
N ARG A 69 14.07 -11.90 2.07
CA ARG A 69 13.84 -11.22 0.79
C ARG A 69 12.37 -10.89 0.57
N LEU A 70 11.46 -11.81 0.88
CA LEU A 70 10.01 -11.59 0.76
C LEU A 70 9.52 -10.48 1.69
N LYS A 71 9.99 -10.45 2.94
CA LYS A 71 9.67 -9.37 3.89
C LYS A 71 10.18 -8.01 3.42
N LEU A 72 11.41 -7.96 2.92
CA LEU A 72 11.99 -6.72 2.39
C LEU A 72 11.23 -6.26 1.14
N ALA A 73 10.92 -7.17 0.22
CA ALA A 73 10.12 -6.88 -0.97
C ALA A 73 8.72 -6.36 -0.61
N ALA A 74 8.04 -6.99 0.36
CA ALA A 74 6.74 -6.54 0.84
C ALA A 74 6.81 -5.16 1.49
N LEU A 75 7.85 -4.88 2.28
CA LEU A 75 8.07 -3.55 2.87
C LEU A 75 8.29 -2.48 1.80
N ILE A 76 9.15 -2.76 0.82
CA ILE A 76 9.41 -1.83 -0.29
C ILE A 76 8.11 -1.59 -1.06
N LEU A 77 7.37 -2.64 -1.39
CA LEU A 77 6.09 -2.56 -2.09
C LEU A 77 5.06 -1.71 -1.32
N CYS A 78 4.92 -1.92 -0.01
CA CYS A 78 4.02 -1.13 0.82
C CYS A 78 4.44 0.34 0.90
N ALA A 79 5.75 0.60 1.04
CA ALA A 79 6.27 1.96 1.10
C ALA A 79 6.10 2.69 -0.24
N THR A 80 6.40 2.04 -1.37
CA THR A 80 6.20 2.63 -2.71
C THR A 80 4.72 2.84 -2.99
N ALA A 81 3.84 1.90 -2.61
CA ALA A 81 2.40 2.06 -2.75
C ALA A 81 1.88 3.29 -1.98
N ALA A 82 2.33 3.52 -0.74
CA ALA A 82 1.92 4.70 0.03
C ALA A 82 2.34 6.02 -0.66
N VAL A 83 3.56 6.08 -1.20
CA VAL A 83 4.04 7.25 -1.96
C VAL A 83 3.22 7.45 -3.23
N LEU A 84 3.01 6.39 -4.02
CA LEU A 84 2.25 6.47 -5.27
C LEU A 84 0.80 6.89 -5.04
N LEU A 85 0.14 6.36 -4.00
CA LEU A 85 -1.23 6.74 -3.64
C LEU A 85 -1.32 8.22 -3.24
N THR A 86 -0.32 8.73 -2.53
CA THR A 86 -0.25 10.14 -2.13
C THR A 86 -0.05 11.05 -3.35
N VAL A 87 0.89 10.70 -4.23
CA VAL A 87 1.12 11.43 -5.49
C VAL A 87 -0.12 11.41 -6.37
N PHE A 88 -0.75 10.24 -6.53
CA PHE A 88 -1.96 10.09 -7.33
C PHE A 88 -3.14 10.86 -6.77
N ASN A 89 -3.30 10.90 -5.44
CA ASN A 89 -4.30 11.74 -4.78
C ASN A 89 -4.11 13.22 -5.12
N PHE A 90 -2.87 13.71 -5.05
CA PHE A 90 -2.55 15.10 -5.37
C PHE A 90 -2.86 15.43 -6.84
N LEU A 91 -2.44 14.58 -7.77
CA LEU A 91 -2.69 14.77 -9.20
C LEU A 91 -4.18 14.74 -9.57
N THR A 92 -4.98 13.96 -8.85
CA THR A 92 -6.43 13.82 -9.10
C THR A 92 -7.29 14.72 -8.21
N MET A 93 -6.67 15.64 -7.47
CA MET A 93 -7.39 16.59 -6.63
C MET A 93 -8.16 17.60 -7.50
N PRO A 94 -9.49 17.74 -7.33
CA PRO A 94 -10.32 18.64 -8.10
C PRO A 94 -10.07 20.06 -7.65
N GLN A 95 -9.72 20.89 -8.62
CA GLN A 95 -9.62 22.33 -8.48
C GLN A 95 -10.89 22.91 -9.09
N TYR A 96 -11.83 23.32 -8.22
CA TYR A 96 -13.10 23.90 -8.65
C TYR A 96 -12.84 25.24 -9.35
N LEU A 97 -13.48 25.43 -10.50
CA LEU A 97 -13.28 26.60 -11.34
C LEU A 97 -14.30 27.70 -10.99
N PRO A 98 -13.91 28.98 -11.01
CA PRO A 98 -14.86 30.07 -10.91
C PRO A 98 -15.79 30.10 -12.14
N LEU A 99 -16.94 30.75 -12.02
CA LEU A 99 -17.95 30.83 -13.08
C LEU A 99 -17.35 31.36 -14.40
N GLU A 100 -16.46 32.35 -14.32
CA GLU A 100 -15.79 32.95 -15.48
C GLU A 100 -15.01 31.93 -16.33
N ASP A 101 -14.36 30.94 -15.68
CA ASP A 101 -13.52 29.93 -16.33
C ASP A 101 -14.28 28.65 -16.73
N SER A 102 -15.52 28.51 -16.25
CA SER A 102 -16.38 27.35 -16.48
C SER A 102 -16.89 27.24 -17.92
N GLY A 103 -17.01 28.38 -18.61
CA GLY A 103 -17.61 28.47 -19.94
C GLY A 103 -19.09 28.09 -19.98
N VAL A 104 -19.81 28.23 -18.87
CA VAL A 104 -21.26 28.02 -18.78
C VAL A 104 -21.97 29.00 -19.72
N LYS A 105 -22.87 28.49 -20.55
CA LYS A 105 -23.77 29.31 -21.38
C LYS A 105 -25.18 28.74 -21.35
N ILE A 106 -26.16 29.64 -21.15
CA ILE A 106 -27.57 29.31 -21.27
C ILE A 106 -28.01 29.62 -22.69
N THR A 107 -28.63 28.64 -23.34
CA THR A 107 -29.18 28.78 -24.69
C THR A 107 -30.66 28.44 -24.65
N GLU A 108 -31.48 29.37 -25.11
CA GLU A 108 -32.90 29.17 -25.35
C GLU A 108 -33.10 28.79 -26.83
N TYR A 109 -33.76 27.67 -27.06
CA TYR A 109 -34.06 27.16 -28.40
C TYR A 109 -35.42 27.67 -28.87
N GLU A 110 -35.64 27.64 -30.19
CA GLU A 110 -36.89 28.12 -30.82
C GLU A 110 -38.14 27.33 -30.38
N ASP A 111 -37.97 26.13 -29.83
CA ASP A 111 -39.04 25.30 -29.27
C ASP A 111 -39.42 25.65 -27.82
N GLY A 112 -38.76 26.66 -27.24
CA GLY A 112 -38.95 27.08 -25.85
C GLY A 112 -38.15 26.25 -24.83
N THR A 113 -37.35 25.28 -25.29
CA THR A 113 -36.46 24.51 -24.42
C THR A 113 -35.27 25.37 -24.03
N ILE A 114 -35.00 25.47 -22.72
CA ILE A 114 -33.81 26.16 -22.20
C ILE A 114 -32.79 25.12 -21.81
N SER A 115 -31.55 25.29 -22.28
CA SER A 115 -30.46 24.40 -21.97
C SER A 115 -29.24 25.12 -21.39
N VAL A 116 -28.53 24.44 -20.51
CA VAL A 116 -27.22 24.88 -20.02
C VAL A 116 -26.15 24.07 -20.72
N SER A 117 -25.23 24.77 -21.40
CA SER A 117 -24.06 24.18 -22.03
C SER A 117 -22.80 24.51 -21.23
N LEU A 118 -21.94 23.51 -21.07
CA LEU A 118 -20.63 23.62 -20.43
C LEU A 118 -19.54 23.41 -21.49
N GLY A 119 -18.50 24.26 -21.52
CA GLY A 119 -17.47 24.15 -22.56
C GLY A 119 -16.16 24.92 -22.30
N GLY A 120 -15.91 25.35 -21.06
CA GLY A 120 -14.72 26.13 -20.70
C GLY A 120 -13.45 25.30 -20.48
N LEU A 121 -12.64 25.72 -19.50
CA LEU A 121 -11.36 25.08 -19.13
C LEU A 121 -11.53 23.83 -18.22
N MET A 122 -12.77 23.40 -18.03
CA MET A 122 -13.14 22.27 -17.16
C MET A 122 -12.82 20.91 -17.79
N THR A 123 -12.51 19.94 -16.93
CA THR A 123 -12.23 18.56 -17.34
C THR A 123 -13.35 17.61 -16.90
N ALA A 124 -14.08 17.97 -15.83
CA ALA A 124 -15.25 17.25 -15.36
C ALA A 124 -16.25 18.19 -14.68
N HIS A 125 -17.48 17.71 -14.52
CA HIS A 125 -18.56 18.39 -13.82
C HIS A 125 -19.34 17.41 -12.95
N SER A 126 -20.06 17.95 -11.97
CA SER A 126 -21.15 17.28 -11.29
C SER A 126 -22.36 18.20 -11.27
N VAL A 127 -23.53 17.58 -11.35
CA VAL A 127 -24.80 18.27 -11.25
C VAL A 127 -25.61 17.60 -10.17
N GLU A 128 -26.12 18.40 -9.25
CA GLU A 128 -26.99 17.94 -8.17
C GLU A 128 -28.34 18.65 -8.32
N THR A 129 -29.43 17.90 -8.13
CA THR A 129 -30.78 18.47 -8.15
C THR A 129 -31.40 18.29 -6.78
N HIS A 130 -31.94 19.36 -6.23
CA HIS A 130 -32.65 19.34 -4.95
C HIS A 130 -33.88 20.23 -5.01
N GLU A 131 -34.86 19.94 -4.16
CA GLU A 131 -36.06 20.77 -4.01
C GLU A 131 -35.79 21.84 -2.95
N ASP A 132 -36.14 23.09 -3.24
CA ASP A 132 -36.06 24.17 -2.25
C ASP A 132 -37.28 24.22 -1.34
N ASP A 133 -37.25 25.13 -0.36
CA ASP A 133 -38.32 25.28 0.62
C ASP A 133 -39.66 25.73 -0.01
N GLN A 134 -39.65 26.28 -1.23
CA GLN A 134 -40.82 26.67 -2.00
C GLN A 134 -41.35 25.54 -2.91
N GLY A 135 -40.67 24.38 -2.94
CA GLY A 135 -41.01 23.24 -3.78
C GLY A 135 -40.46 23.33 -5.20
N GLY A 136 -39.60 24.29 -5.49
CA GLY A 136 -38.94 24.44 -6.78
C GLY A 136 -37.75 23.51 -6.90
N GLN A 137 -37.58 22.92 -8.08
CA GLN A 137 -36.40 22.11 -8.39
C GLN A 137 -35.21 23.01 -8.72
N ILE A 138 -34.16 22.91 -7.93
CA ILE A 138 -32.92 23.66 -8.07
C ILE A 138 -31.83 22.77 -8.65
N LEU A 139 -31.10 23.29 -9.63
CA LEU A 139 -29.98 22.62 -10.28
C LEU A 139 -28.65 23.27 -9.87
N ASP A 140 -27.84 22.55 -9.11
CA ASP A 140 -26.49 22.99 -8.70
C ASP A 140 -25.45 22.41 -9.65
N ILE A 141 -24.65 23.30 -10.25
CA ILE A 141 -23.59 22.93 -11.18
C ILE A 141 -22.23 23.18 -10.54
N TYR A 142 -21.41 22.14 -10.50
CA TYR A 142 -20.02 22.20 -10.08
C TYR A 142 -19.12 21.81 -11.24
N THR A 143 -18.10 22.62 -11.51
CA THR A 143 -17.08 22.28 -12.51
C THR A 143 -15.69 22.32 -11.89
N TRP A 144 -14.82 21.41 -12.32
CA TRP A 144 -13.45 21.37 -11.86
C TRP A 144 -12.50 20.89 -12.94
N ARG A 145 -11.22 21.10 -12.67
CA ARG A 145 -10.10 20.49 -13.39
C ARG A 145 -9.23 19.68 -12.44
N THR A 146 -8.44 18.76 -12.97
CA THR A 146 -7.37 18.10 -12.22
C THR A 146 -6.01 18.32 -12.87
N ASP A 147 -4.93 18.24 -12.08
CA ASP A 147 -3.56 18.33 -12.62
C ASP A 147 -3.24 17.12 -13.52
N MET A 148 -3.85 15.97 -13.22
CA MET A 148 -3.76 14.78 -14.05
C MET A 148 -4.26 15.04 -15.48
N ASP A 149 -5.38 15.74 -15.63
CA ASP A 149 -5.93 16.07 -16.94
C ASP A 149 -5.03 17.02 -17.73
N ALA A 150 -4.35 17.94 -17.02
CA ALA A 150 -3.37 18.84 -17.62
C ALA A 150 -2.14 18.07 -18.16
N LEU A 151 -1.76 16.98 -17.50
CA LEU A 151 -0.66 16.10 -17.91
C LEU A 151 -1.04 15.18 -19.08
N THR A 152 -2.28 14.68 -19.12
CA THR A 152 -2.75 13.76 -20.15
C THR A 152 -3.29 14.44 -21.40
N GLY A 153 -3.54 15.75 -21.35
CA GLY A 153 -4.14 16.50 -22.46
C GLY A 153 -5.61 16.14 -22.71
N SER A 154 -6.27 15.47 -21.77
CA SER A 154 -7.69 15.15 -21.82
C SER A 154 -8.49 16.35 -21.31
N GLY A 155 -8.89 17.25 -22.20
CA GLY A 155 -9.50 18.51 -21.77
C GLY A 155 -10.60 18.98 -22.71
N GLN A 156 -11.82 18.52 -22.45
CA GLN A 156 -13.07 19.30 -22.50
C GLN A 156 -14.26 18.33 -22.43
N ALA A 157 -14.88 18.25 -21.26
CA ALA A 157 -16.16 17.58 -21.12
C ALA A 157 -17.26 18.59 -21.45
N ALA A 158 -17.69 18.61 -22.72
CA ALA A 158 -18.89 19.35 -23.08
C ALA A 158 -20.11 18.62 -22.51
N ALA A 159 -20.99 19.35 -21.84
CA ALA A 159 -22.21 18.80 -21.27
C ALA A 159 -23.40 19.73 -21.54
N TYR A 160 -24.57 19.13 -21.69
CA TYR A 160 -25.82 19.81 -21.99
C TYR A 160 -26.90 19.32 -21.03
N PHE A 161 -27.62 20.24 -20.40
CA PHE A 161 -28.71 19.94 -19.47
C PHE A 161 -29.96 20.66 -19.93
N SER A 162 -31.09 19.95 -20.03
CA SER A 162 -32.41 20.57 -20.24
C SER A 162 -32.95 21.09 -18.92
N LEU A 163 -33.63 22.24 -18.95
CA LEU A 163 -34.20 22.90 -17.76
C LEU A 163 -35.74 22.77 -17.66
N ASP A 164 -36.35 21.83 -18.39
CA ASP A 164 -37.82 21.72 -18.49
C ASP A 164 -38.55 21.68 -17.13
N ASP A 165 -37.98 20.96 -16.17
CA ASP A 165 -38.53 20.80 -14.81
C ASP A 165 -37.77 21.62 -13.75
N ILE A 166 -36.83 22.49 -14.15
CA ILE A 166 -35.96 23.24 -13.25
C ILE A 166 -36.51 24.67 -13.03
N SER A 167 -36.50 25.10 -11.77
CA SER A 167 -36.97 26.41 -11.34
C SER A 167 -35.82 27.44 -11.25
N ALA A 168 -34.63 27.01 -10.84
CA ALA A 168 -33.42 27.84 -10.86
C ALA A 168 -32.13 27.01 -11.02
N VAL A 169 -31.09 27.64 -11.55
CA VAL A 169 -29.77 27.05 -11.77
C VAL A 169 -28.72 27.88 -11.03
N TYR A 170 -27.94 27.21 -10.18
CA TYR A 170 -26.81 27.80 -9.47
C TYR A 170 -25.48 27.26 -9.96
N TYR A 171 -24.48 28.14 -9.96
CA TYR A 171 -23.08 27.78 -10.07
C TYR A 171 -22.46 27.70 -8.69
N CYS A 172 -21.86 26.57 -8.36
CA CYS A 172 -21.37 26.27 -7.03
C CYS A 172 -19.85 26.11 -7.01
N VAL A 173 -19.18 26.98 -6.24
CA VAL A 173 -17.78 26.83 -5.88
C VAL A 173 -17.71 26.53 -4.38
N PRO A 174 -17.19 25.36 -3.95
CA PRO A 174 -17.21 25.02 -2.53
C PRO A 174 -16.47 26.03 -1.66
N GLY A 175 -17.14 26.51 -0.62
CA GLY A 175 -16.63 27.55 0.29
C GLY A 175 -16.96 28.99 -0.12
N GLU A 176 -17.60 29.20 -1.27
CA GLU A 176 -18.11 30.50 -1.72
C GLU A 176 -19.66 30.51 -1.71
N GLU A 177 -20.25 31.70 -1.83
CA GLU A 177 -21.70 31.83 -2.05
C GLU A 177 -22.06 31.33 -3.45
N ASN A 178 -23.13 30.52 -3.54
CA ASN A 178 -23.61 29.99 -4.81
C ASN A 178 -24.12 31.14 -5.69
N GLN A 179 -23.72 31.14 -6.96
CA GLN A 179 -24.07 32.20 -7.90
C GLN A 179 -25.28 31.78 -8.75
N LEU A 180 -26.35 32.56 -8.72
CA LEU A 180 -27.54 32.31 -9.55
C LEU A 180 -27.22 32.61 -11.02
N ILE A 181 -27.33 31.59 -11.89
CA ILE A 181 -27.08 31.74 -13.34
C ILE A 181 -28.39 31.93 -14.11
N TRP A 182 -29.46 31.26 -13.67
CA TRP A 182 -30.76 31.30 -14.32
C TRP A 182 -31.88 31.04 -13.32
N ALA A 183 -33.02 31.70 -13.50
CA ALA A 183 -34.26 31.40 -12.79
C ALA A 183 -35.43 31.47 -13.77
N LYS A 184 -36.44 30.62 -13.56
CA LYS A 184 -37.68 30.62 -14.31
C LYS A 184 -38.44 31.92 -14.06
N ASP A 185 -39.15 32.44 -15.06
CA ASP A 185 -39.93 33.67 -14.92
C ASP A 185 -40.90 33.59 -13.73
N GLY A 186 -40.81 34.58 -12.84
CA GLY A 186 -41.62 34.66 -11.62
C GLY A 186 -41.11 33.81 -10.45
N TRP A 187 -39.98 33.12 -10.61
CA TRP A 187 -39.28 32.42 -9.53
C TRP A 187 -38.19 33.31 -8.94
N GLU A 188 -38.36 33.77 -7.70
CA GLU A 188 -37.34 34.49 -6.94
C GLU A 188 -36.82 33.59 -5.82
N PRO A 189 -35.58 33.08 -5.93
CA PRO A 189 -35.04 32.25 -4.87
C PRO A 189 -34.79 33.06 -3.59
N GLU A 190 -35.17 32.48 -2.45
CA GLU A 190 -35.01 33.12 -1.15
C GLU A 190 -33.57 32.92 -0.62
N GLY A 191 -32.83 34.02 -0.53
CA GLY A 191 -31.55 34.08 0.18
C GLY A 191 -30.34 33.54 -0.58
N GLY A 192 -29.18 33.63 0.08
CA GLY A 192 -27.92 33.07 -0.41
C GLY A 192 -27.67 31.69 0.18
N VAL A 193 -27.37 30.71 -0.65
CA VAL A 193 -26.96 29.36 -0.24
C VAL A 193 -25.46 29.22 -0.48
N ALA A 194 -24.74 28.61 0.45
CA ALA A 194 -23.30 28.34 0.30
C ALA A 194 -23.02 26.86 0.55
N THR A 195 -22.21 26.26 -0.33
CA THR A 195 -21.84 24.85 -0.22
C THR A 195 -20.63 24.68 0.70
N LEU A 196 -20.89 24.20 1.92
CA LEU A 196 -19.85 24.07 2.94
C LEU A 196 -19.11 22.72 2.87
N PRO A 197 -17.76 22.73 3.04
CA PRO A 197 -16.99 21.51 3.16
C PRO A 197 -17.42 20.68 4.37
N ARG A 198 -17.50 19.35 4.20
CA ARG A 198 -17.81 18.43 5.30
C ARG A 198 -16.60 18.27 6.22
N LEU A 199 -16.82 18.30 7.53
CA LEU A 199 -15.81 18.01 8.57
C LEU A 199 -15.84 16.55 9.06
N THR A 200 -16.58 15.66 8.40
CA THR A 200 -16.76 14.25 8.82
C THR A 200 -15.44 13.51 9.01
N LEU A 201 -14.43 13.80 8.17
CA LEU A 201 -13.11 13.16 8.28
C LEU A 201 -12.40 13.50 9.61
N ASN A 202 -12.64 14.68 10.19
CA ASN A 202 -12.09 15.05 11.50
C ASN A 202 -12.71 14.22 12.63
N ALA A 203 -14.00 13.88 12.52
CA ALA A 203 -14.63 12.97 13.48
C ALA A 203 -13.97 11.58 13.42
N TYR A 204 -13.67 11.06 12.22
CA TYR A 204 -12.94 9.80 12.09
C TYR A 204 -11.51 9.87 12.62
N LEU A 205 -10.83 11.02 12.44
CA LEU A 205 -9.51 11.26 13.02
C LEU A 205 -9.54 11.22 14.55
N LEU A 206 -10.57 11.80 15.19
CA LEU A 206 -10.75 11.75 16.64
C LEU A 206 -11.01 10.32 17.14
N ILE A 207 -11.85 9.56 16.45
CA ILE A 207 -12.12 8.14 16.78
C ILE A 207 -10.82 7.34 16.69
N ALA A 208 -10.04 7.53 15.61
CA ALA A 208 -8.75 6.87 15.45
C ALA A 208 -7.75 7.27 16.55
N GLY A 209 -7.73 8.55 16.95
CA GLY A 209 -6.92 9.05 18.07
C GLY A 209 -7.28 8.39 19.39
N GLY A 210 -8.58 8.28 19.69
CA GLY A 210 -9.07 7.55 20.88
C GLY A 210 -8.68 6.08 20.85
N ALA A 211 -8.84 5.41 19.71
CA ALA A 211 -8.43 4.02 19.54
C ALA A 211 -6.91 3.82 19.71
N ALA A 212 -6.09 4.72 19.15
CA ALA A 212 -4.63 4.70 19.33
C ALA A 212 -4.24 4.86 20.80
N LEU A 213 -4.89 5.78 21.52
CA LEU A 213 -4.63 5.99 22.94
C LEU A 213 -4.98 4.75 23.78
N LEU A 214 -6.17 4.16 23.58
CA LEU A 214 -6.58 2.95 24.29
C LEU A 214 -5.66 1.76 24.00
N LEU A 215 -5.37 1.51 22.72
CA LEU A 215 -4.48 0.41 22.31
C LEU A 215 -3.03 0.63 22.78
N GLY A 216 -2.58 1.88 22.83
CA GLY A 216 -1.28 2.28 23.35
C GLY A 216 -1.16 1.99 24.85
N ILE A 217 -2.17 2.35 25.64
CA ILE A 217 -2.23 2.03 27.08
C ILE A 217 -2.25 0.51 27.28
N CYS A 218 -3.11 -0.21 26.56
CA CYS A 218 -3.15 -1.67 26.62
C CYS A 218 -1.79 -2.29 26.25
N TRP A 219 -1.13 -1.78 25.21
CA TRP A 219 0.22 -2.23 24.86
C TRP A 219 1.21 -2.00 26.00
N LEU A 220 1.22 -0.83 26.65
CA LEU A 220 2.10 -0.53 27.77
C LEU A 220 1.91 -1.49 28.95
N VAL A 221 0.65 -1.82 29.28
CA VAL A 221 0.30 -2.77 30.34
C VAL A 221 0.77 -4.19 29.99
N PHE A 222 0.50 -4.63 28.75
CA PHE A 222 0.79 -6.00 28.32
C PHE A 222 2.18 -6.19 27.68
N ARG A 223 3.04 -5.16 27.65
CA ARG A 223 4.32 -5.17 26.90
C ARG A 223 5.27 -6.31 27.29
N LYS A 224 5.25 -6.75 28.55
CA LYS A 224 6.10 -7.84 29.07
C LYS A 224 5.48 -9.23 28.92
N THR A 225 4.24 -9.31 28.45
CA THR A 225 3.53 -10.59 28.27
C THR A 225 3.72 -11.13 26.86
N LYS A 226 3.29 -12.38 26.62
CA LYS A 226 3.25 -12.97 25.27
C LYS A 226 2.35 -12.19 24.30
N ALA A 227 1.38 -11.42 24.80
CA ALA A 227 0.46 -10.61 24.00
C ALA A 227 1.07 -9.27 23.55
N GLY A 228 2.13 -8.78 24.21
CA GLY A 228 2.75 -7.47 23.92
C GLY A 228 3.09 -7.26 22.43
N PRO A 229 3.71 -8.22 21.73
CA PRO A 229 3.99 -8.12 20.31
C PRO A 229 2.74 -8.00 19.42
N VAL A 230 1.64 -8.66 19.78
CA VAL A 230 0.37 -8.60 19.03
C VAL A 230 -0.32 -7.27 19.29
N MET A 231 -0.37 -6.83 20.55
CA MET A 231 -0.90 -5.52 20.93
C MET A 231 -0.18 -4.37 20.23
N LEU A 232 1.15 -4.45 20.12
CA LEU A 232 1.92 -3.45 19.38
C LEU A 232 1.52 -3.42 17.90
N SER A 233 1.33 -4.58 17.27
CA SER A 233 0.86 -4.66 15.89
C SER A 233 -0.52 -4.03 15.73
N ILE A 234 -1.48 -4.31 16.63
CA ILE A 234 -2.82 -3.71 16.58
C ILE A 234 -2.76 -2.18 16.81
N PHE A 235 -1.89 -1.70 17.69
CA PHE A 235 -1.69 -0.27 17.95
C PHE A 235 -1.24 0.50 16.69
N PHE A 236 -0.43 -0.11 15.81
CA PHE A 236 -0.01 0.56 14.58
C PHE A 236 -1.15 0.78 13.58
N LEU A 237 -2.28 0.07 13.70
CA LEU A 237 -3.41 0.24 12.80
C LEU A 237 -4.01 1.66 12.88
N PRO A 238 -4.51 2.16 14.03
CA PRO A 238 -5.01 3.54 14.11
C PRO A 238 -3.90 4.58 13.88
N VAL A 239 -2.66 4.31 14.29
CA VAL A 239 -1.51 5.22 14.05
C VAL A 239 -1.26 5.40 12.56
N SER A 240 -1.31 4.32 11.78
CA SER A 240 -1.13 4.37 10.32
C SER A 240 -2.27 5.12 9.62
N TYR A 241 -3.50 4.98 10.10
CA TYR A 241 -4.65 5.76 9.60
C TYR A 241 -4.47 7.26 9.88
N ILE A 242 -4.06 7.62 11.10
CA ILE A 242 -3.80 9.02 11.47
C ILE A 242 -2.70 9.60 10.57
N ALA A 243 -1.59 8.87 10.40
CA ALA A 243 -0.51 9.31 9.51
C ALA A 243 -0.98 9.51 8.06
N ALA A 244 -1.78 8.57 7.53
CA ALA A 244 -2.36 8.69 6.20
C ALA A 244 -3.33 9.87 6.08
N HIS A 245 -4.14 10.15 7.10
CA HIS A 245 -5.04 11.30 7.13
C HIS A 245 -4.25 12.60 6.95
N PHE A 246 -3.17 12.78 7.73
CA PHE A 246 -2.32 13.96 7.61
C PHE A 246 -1.60 14.06 6.25
N LEU A 247 -1.17 12.92 5.68
CA LEU A 247 -0.53 12.91 4.35
C LEU A 247 -1.48 13.30 3.21
N ILE A 248 -2.75 12.87 3.29
CA ILE A 248 -3.73 13.07 2.22
C ILE A 248 -4.47 14.40 2.37
N LYS A 249 -4.88 14.77 3.59
CA LYS A 249 -5.73 15.95 3.84
C LYS A 249 -5.08 17.06 4.64
N GLY A 250 -3.96 16.80 5.30
CA GLY A 250 -3.38 17.76 6.23
C GLY A 250 -4.28 18.00 7.47
N PRO A 251 -4.10 19.13 8.17
CA PRO A 251 -4.72 19.37 9.49
C PRO A 251 -6.19 19.79 9.44
N ASN A 252 -6.67 20.36 8.34
CA ASN A 252 -8.03 20.90 8.26
C ASN A 252 -9.09 19.80 8.10
N GLY A 253 -8.74 18.72 7.38
CA GLY A 253 -9.62 17.57 7.11
C GLY A 253 -10.94 17.89 6.41
N ALA A 254 -11.11 19.12 5.93
CA ALA A 254 -12.28 19.56 5.16
C ALA A 254 -12.33 18.84 3.80
N THR A 255 -13.51 18.35 3.42
CA THR A 255 -13.71 17.65 2.15
C THR A 255 -15.07 17.93 1.54
N CYS A 256 -15.09 18.15 0.23
CA CYS A 256 -16.30 18.16 -0.59
C CYS A 256 -16.50 16.81 -1.29
N THR A 257 -15.44 16.00 -1.40
CA THR A 257 -15.42 14.68 -2.02
C THR A 257 -15.15 13.59 -1.00
N LEU A 258 -16.12 13.38 -0.09
CA LEU A 258 -15.95 12.53 1.09
C LEU A 258 -15.49 11.11 0.75
N LEU A 259 -16.18 10.43 -0.19
CA LEU A 259 -15.89 9.04 -0.52
C LEU A 259 -14.47 8.88 -1.09
N ARG A 260 -14.08 9.77 -2.00
CA ARG A 260 -12.74 9.75 -2.61
C ARG A 260 -11.66 9.90 -1.55
N ASP A 261 -11.75 10.95 -0.75
CA ASP A 261 -10.70 11.27 0.22
C ASP A 261 -10.63 10.19 1.32
N PHE A 262 -11.77 9.66 1.75
CA PHE A 262 -11.82 8.54 2.69
C PHE A 262 -11.13 7.28 2.15
N LEU A 263 -11.37 6.92 0.88
CA LEU A 263 -10.72 5.78 0.23
C LEU A 263 -9.20 5.95 0.14
N PHE A 264 -8.73 7.14 -0.24
CA PHE A 264 -7.29 7.41 -0.28
C PHE A 264 -6.65 7.32 1.10
N ILE A 265 -7.30 7.83 2.14
CA ILE A 265 -6.81 7.73 3.53
C ILE A 265 -6.72 6.26 3.96
N ILE A 266 -7.75 5.44 3.68
CA ILE A 266 -7.73 4.01 4.03
C ILE A 266 -6.64 3.26 3.28
N LEU A 267 -6.54 3.42 1.96
CA LEU A 267 -5.57 2.70 1.14
C LEU A 267 -4.13 3.06 1.52
N THR A 268 -3.85 4.36 1.69
CA THR A 268 -2.54 4.83 2.16
C THR A 268 -2.27 4.37 3.59
N GLY A 269 -3.28 4.38 4.47
CA GLY A 269 -3.18 3.87 5.83
C GLY A 269 -2.83 2.38 5.88
N LEU A 270 -3.49 1.55 5.08
CA LEU A 270 -3.18 0.12 4.96
C LEU A 270 -1.77 -0.13 4.42
N ALA A 271 -1.32 0.67 3.45
CA ALA A 271 0.04 0.60 2.93
C ALA A 271 1.08 0.96 4.01
N LEU A 272 0.86 2.05 4.75
CA LEU A 272 1.71 2.44 5.88
C LEU A 272 1.70 1.40 6.99
N TYR A 273 0.54 0.83 7.30
CA TYR A 273 0.40 -0.25 8.28
C TYR A 273 1.24 -1.47 7.88
N GLY A 274 1.16 -1.90 6.62
CA GLY A 274 1.98 -2.99 6.08
C GLY A 274 3.47 -2.71 6.20
N ALA A 275 3.90 -1.49 5.88
CA ALA A 275 5.30 -1.07 6.04
C ALA A 275 5.76 -1.11 7.51
N CYS A 276 4.93 -0.62 8.44
CA CYS A 276 5.20 -0.69 9.89
C CYS A 276 5.32 -2.15 10.37
N LEU A 277 4.41 -3.04 9.97
CA LEU A 277 4.50 -4.46 10.31
C LEU A 277 5.77 -5.12 9.75
N GLY A 278 6.15 -4.76 8.51
CA GLY A 278 7.40 -5.17 7.89
C GLY A 278 8.61 -4.79 8.75
N LEU A 279 8.70 -3.51 9.13
CA LEU A 279 9.76 -2.96 9.99
C LEU A 279 9.82 -3.67 11.35
N LEU A 280 8.67 -3.83 12.02
CA LEU A 280 8.59 -4.52 13.31
C LEU A 280 9.06 -5.97 13.20
N SER A 281 8.68 -6.66 12.11
CA SER A 281 9.08 -8.05 11.90
C SER A 281 10.60 -8.20 11.73
N MET A 282 11.25 -7.24 11.09
CA MET A 282 12.71 -7.20 10.93
C MET A 282 13.42 -6.80 12.22
N ALA A 283 12.90 -5.81 12.96
CA ALA A 283 13.45 -5.38 14.23
C ALA A 283 13.43 -6.51 15.27
N ARG A 284 12.35 -7.29 15.34
CA ARG A 284 12.24 -8.47 16.22
C ARG A 284 13.21 -9.58 15.85
N GLU A 285 13.57 -9.74 14.56
CA GLU A 285 14.58 -10.71 14.15
C GLU A 285 16.00 -10.27 14.55
N LYS A 286 16.32 -8.97 14.45
CA LYS A 286 17.61 -8.45 14.91
C LYS A 286 17.81 -8.61 16.42
N LEU A 287 16.76 -8.39 17.22
CA LEU A 287 16.82 -8.54 18.68
C LEU A 287 16.91 -10.00 19.17
N ARG A 288 16.65 -10.99 18.30
CA ARG A 288 16.71 -12.43 18.62
C ARG A 288 18.03 -13.09 18.23
N LYS A 289 18.87 -12.41 17.44
CA LYS A 289 20.22 -12.86 17.06
C LYS A 289 21.23 -12.25 18.01
#